data_AF-A0A1M3EEC1-F1
#
_entry.id   AF-A0A1M3EEC1-F1
#
_cell.length_a   1.000
_cell.length_b   1.000
_cell.length_c   1.000
_cell.angle_alpha   90.00
_cell.angle_beta   90.00
_cell.angle_gamma   90.00
#
_symmetry.space_group_name_H-M   'P 1'
#
loop_
_entity.id
_entity.type
_entity.pdbx_description
1 polymer ?
#
loop_
_entity_poly.entity_id
_entity_poly.type
_entity_poly.pdbx_seq_one_letter_code
_entity_poly.pdbx_strand_id
1 'polypeptide(L)'
;MATFLGGPLVAGYLTADNFKKLGQSRKAGITWLISITFTLLMIAIIFLIPELENIPNYVIPLFYTAVTQTVVQKLQGPAIEAHIDAGGQTYSSWRAAGIGLLGLLILTLLIILIVLLLDESAFQ
;
A
#
# COMPACT_ATOMS: atom_id res chain seq x y z
N MET A 1 2.31 1.39 -10.00
CA MET A 1 3.77 1.36 -9.77
C MET A 1 4.12 1.61 -8.31
N ALA A 2 3.74 2.75 -7.70
CA ALA A 2 4.02 3.03 -6.29
C ALA A 2 3.53 1.92 -5.34
N THR A 3 2.28 1.47 -5.51
CA THR A 3 1.70 0.34 -4.76
C THR A 3 2.52 -0.93 -4.93
N PHE A 4 2.82 -1.33 -6.17
CA PHE A 4 3.61 -2.53 -6.47
C PHE A 4 4.98 -2.53 -5.78
N LEU A 5 5.63 -1.37 -5.68
CA LEU A 5 6.94 -1.24 -5.02
C LEU A 5 6.81 -1.20 -3.49
N GLY A 6 5.88 -0.39 -2.97
CA GLY A 6 5.82 -0.06 -1.53
C GLY A 6 4.77 -0.82 -0.73
N GLY A 7 4.03 -1.73 -1.36
CA GLY A 7 3.06 -2.59 -0.69
C GLY A 7 1.68 -1.96 -0.41
N PRO A 8 0.83 -2.70 0.33
CA PRO A 8 -0.54 -2.27 0.62
C PRO A 8 -0.64 -1.00 1.47
N LEU A 9 0.38 -0.71 2.28
CA LEU A 9 0.41 0.53 3.07
C LEU A 9 0.54 1.77 2.16
N VAL A 10 1.38 1.70 1.12
CA VAL A 10 1.48 2.75 0.10
C VAL A 10 0.18 2.86 -0.71
N ALA A 11 -0.45 1.72 -1.03
CA ALA A 11 -1.78 1.72 -1.64
C ALA A 11 -2.80 2.49 -0.79
N GLY A 12 -2.81 2.23 0.52
CA GLY A 12 -3.64 2.92 1.50
C GLY A 12 -3.35 4.41 1.56
N TYR A 13 -2.09 4.81 1.67
CA TYR A 13 -1.66 6.21 1.67
C TYR A 13 -2.19 6.97 0.46
N LEU A 14 -1.94 6.46 -0.76
CA LEU A 14 -2.34 7.13 -2.00
C LEU A 14 -3.87 7.21 -2.13
N THR A 15 -4.57 6.13 -1.79
CA THR A 15 -6.03 6.07 -1.83
C THR A 15 -6.66 7.03 -0.81
N ALA A 16 -6.09 7.11 0.40
CA ALA A 16 -6.53 8.01 1.45
C ALA A 16 -6.26 9.47 1.10
N ASP A 17 -5.11 9.76 0.50
CA ASP A 17 -4.72 11.09 0.03
C ASP A 17 -5.68 11.60 -1.07
N ASN A 18 -6.10 10.72 -1.98
CA ASN A 18 -7.16 11.04 -2.94
C ASN A 18 -8.48 11.38 -2.22
N PHE A 19 -8.94 10.56 -1.26
CA PHE A 19 -10.16 10.85 -0.52
C PHE A 19 -10.09 12.19 0.23
N LYS A 20 -8.93 12.54 0.81
CA LYS A 20 -8.74 13.86 1.46
C LYS A 20 -8.91 15.00 0.46
N LYS A 21 -8.28 14.92 -0.72
CA LYS A 21 -8.40 15.94 -1.77
C LYS A 21 -9.81 16.07 -2.33
N LEU A 22 -10.56 14.97 -2.34
CA LEU A 22 -11.96 14.94 -2.73
C LEU A 22 -12.93 15.38 -1.61
N GLY A 23 -12.43 15.89 -0.48
CA GLY A 23 -13.26 16.34 0.64
C GLY A 23 -13.89 15.22 1.47
N GLN A 24 -13.45 13.96 1.28
CA GLN A 24 -14.01 12.76 1.88
C GLN A 24 -13.14 12.22 3.03
N SER A 25 -12.78 13.08 3.98
CA SER A 25 -11.85 12.78 5.09
C SER A 25 -12.22 11.54 5.91
N ARG A 26 -13.52 11.26 6.11
CA ARG A 26 -13.98 10.04 6.80
C ARG A 26 -13.55 8.78 6.06
N LYS A 27 -13.66 8.77 4.73
CA LYS A 27 -13.22 7.63 3.91
C LYS A 27 -11.71 7.47 3.95
N ALA A 28 -10.96 8.57 3.98
CA ALA A 28 -9.51 8.52 4.15
C ALA A 28 -9.09 7.81 5.44
N GLY A 29 -9.76 8.08 6.57
CA GLY A 29 -9.52 7.39 7.83
C GLY A 29 -9.83 5.89 7.77
N ILE A 30 -10.94 5.52 7.14
CA ILE A 30 -11.32 4.12 6.92
C ILE A 30 -10.29 3.41 6.02
N THR A 31 -9.82 4.06 4.97
CA THR A 31 -8.78 3.53 4.07
C THR A 31 -7.48 3.24 4.83
N TRP A 32 -7.06 4.14 5.72
CA TRP A 32 -5.89 3.89 6.57
C TRP A 32 -6.06 2.66 7.44
N LEU A 33 -7.19 2.56 8.16
CA LEU A 33 -7.48 1.40 9.00
C LEU A 33 -7.42 0.10 8.18
N ILE A 34 -8.12 0.03 7.04
CA ILE A 34 -8.12 -1.13 6.16
C ILE A 34 -6.71 -1.48 5.69
N SER A 35 -5.94 -0.48 5.23
CA SER A 35 -4.60 -0.72 4.68
C SER A 35 -3.58 -1.19 5.72
N ILE A 36 -3.65 -0.66 6.95
CA ILE A 36 -2.79 -1.08 8.05
C ILE A 36 -3.15 -2.51 8.45
N THR A 37 -4.44 -2.79 8.67
CA THR A 37 -4.91 -4.14 9.01
C THR A 37 -4.53 -5.15 7.94
N PHE A 38 -4.73 -4.83 6.65
CA PHE A 38 -4.37 -5.71 5.55
C PHE A 38 -2.85 -5.92 5.44
N THR A 39 -2.05 -4.88 5.69
CA THR A 39 -0.58 -5.01 5.70
C THR A 39 -0.13 -5.95 6.82
N LEU A 40 -0.65 -5.80 8.04
CA LEU A 40 -0.32 -6.66 9.17
C LEU A 40 -0.77 -8.12 8.92
N LEU A 41 -1.98 -8.32 8.39
CA LEU A 41 -2.47 -9.65 8.03
C LEU A 41 -1.60 -10.30 6.95
N MET A 42 -1.21 -9.54 5.93
CA MET A 42 -0.31 -10.04 4.89
C MET A 42 1.04 -10.49 5.45
N ILE A 43 1.64 -9.69 6.33
CA ILE A 43 2.89 -10.07 7.01
C ILE A 43 2.66 -11.36 7.80
N ALA A 44 1.63 -11.41 8.65
CA ALA A 44 1.33 -12.59 9.46
C ALA A 44 1.12 -13.86 8.59
N ILE A 45 0.37 -13.76 7.50
CA ILE A 45 0.12 -14.87 6.58
C ILE A 45 1.42 -15.37 5.95
N ILE A 46 2.31 -14.48 5.52
CA ILE A 46 3.61 -14.84 4.94
C ILE A 46 4.45 -15.62 5.95
N PHE A 47 4.48 -15.19 7.21
CA PHE A 47 5.24 -15.89 8.27
C PHE A 47 4.60 -17.22 8.71
N LEU A 48 3.28 -17.36 8.61
CA LEU A 48 2.54 -18.54 9.08
C LEU A 48 2.38 -19.64 8.03
N ILE A 49 2.52 -19.31 6.74
CA ILE A 49 2.29 -20.23 5.62
C ILE A 49 3.57 -20.34 4.77
N PRO A 50 4.49 -21.25 5.11
CA PRO A 50 5.78 -21.42 4.41
C PRO A 50 5.60 -21.80 2.93
N GLU A 51 4.49 -22.44 2.56
CA GLU A 51 4.21 -22.84 1.18
C GLU A 51 4.15 -21.66 0.21
N LEU A 52 3.91 -20.44 0.73
CA LEU A 52 3.93 -19.20 -0.04
C LEU A 52 5.32 -18.89 -0.61
N GLU A 53 6.39 -19.46 -0.08
CA GLU A 53 7.75 -19.33 -0.63
C GLU A 53 7.87 -19.90 -2.06
N ASN A 54 7.00 -20.85 -2.42
CA ASN A 54 6.97 -21.41 -3.77
C ASN A 54 6.25 -20.51 -4.78
N ILE A 55 5.53 -19.48 -4.31
CA ILE A 55 4.85 -18.53 -5.16
C ILE A 55 5.87 -17.50 -5.64
N PRO A 56 5.96 -17.20 -6.95
CA PRO A 56 6.85 -16.17 -7.43
C PRO A 56 6.60 -14.81 -6.75
N ASN A 57 7.66 -14.16 -6.29
CA ASN A 57 7.61 -12.96 -5.44
C ASN A 57 6.84 -11.76 -6.03
N TYR A 58 6.55 -11.75 -7.33
CA TYR A 58 5.77 -10.71 -8.00
C TYR A 58 4.25 -10.94 -7.96
N VAL A 59 3.79 -12.16 -7.66
CA VAL A 59 2.36 -12.53 -7.71
C VAL A 59 1.57 -11.77 -6.66
N ILE A 60 2.03 -11.79 -5.41
CA ILE A 60 1.41 -11.06 -4.30
C ILE A 60 1.38 -9.55 -4.59
N PRO A 61 2.51 -8.90 -4.99
CA PRO A 61 2.54 -7.53 -5.46
C PRO A 61 1.56 -7.18 -6.57
N LEU A 62 1.48 -8.04 -7.57
CA LEU A 62 0.57 -7.84 -8.69
C LEU A 62 -0.89 -7.91 -8.24
N PHE A 63 -1.22 -8.86 -7.36
CA PHE A 63 -2.56 -9.04 -6.83
C PHE A 63 -3.06 -7.80 -6.09
N TYR A 64 -2.36 -7.34 -5.05
CA TYR A 64 -2.84 -6.17 -4.30
C TYR A 64 -2.81 -4.89 -5.14
N THR A 65 -1.92 -4.79 -6.13
CA THR A 65 -1.86 -3.66 -7.07
C THR A 65 -3.10 -3.63 -7.96
N ALA A 66 -3.47 -4.78 -8.54
CA ALA A 66 -4.66 -4.91 -9.37
C ALA A 66 -5.93 -4.58 -8.58
N VAL A 67 -6.07 -5.14 -7.37
CA VAL A 67 -7.20 -4.86 -6.47
C VAL A 67 -7.29 -3.37 -6.15
N THR A 68 -6.17 -2.74 -5.77
CA THR A 68 -6.12 -1.30 -5.49
C THR A 68 -6.56 -0.48 -6.70
N GLN A 69 -6.03 -0.80 -7.88
CA GLN A 69 -6.36 -0.09 -9.11
C GLN A 69 -7.87 -0.17 -9.41
N THR A 70 -8.46 -1.37 -9.33
CA THR A 70 -9.90 -1.55 -9.53
C THR A 70 -10.72 -0.77 -8.50
N VAL A 71 -10.33 -0.80 -7.22
CA VAL A 71 -11.04 -0.08 -6.15
C VAL A 71 -10.96 1.44 -6.36
N VAL A 72 -9.78 1.97 -6.67
CA VAL A 72 -9.58 3.41 -6.92
C VAL A 72 -10.38 3.85 -8.15
N GLN A 73 -10.30 3.12 -9.26
CA GLN A 73 -11.06 3.44 -10.47
C GLN A 73 -12.56 3.46 -10.19
N LYS A 74 -13.08 2.46 -9.47
CA LYS A 74 -14.51 2.36 -9.17
C LYS A 74 -15.01 3.43 -8.20
N LEU A 75 -14.24 3.74 -7.16
CA LEU A 75 -14.69 4.61 -6.06
C LEU A 75 -14.30 6.07 -6.22
N GLN A 76 -13.21 6.35 -6.94
CA GLN A 76 -12.60 7.67 -7.06
C GLN A 76 -12.48 8.13 -8.53
N GLY A 77 -12.53 7.22 -9.50
CA GLY A 77 -12.35 7.52 -10.93
C GLY A 77 -13.18 8.70 -11.44
N PRO A 78 -14.52 8.68 -11.34
CA PRO A 78 -15.35 9.78 -11.84
C PRO A 78 -15.02 11.14 -11.20
N ALA A 79 -14.64 11.15 -9.91
CA ALA A 79 -14.30 12.39 -9.21
C ALA A 79 -12.89 12.89 -9.55
N ILE A 80 -11.96 11.97 -9.83
CA ILE A 80 -10.61 12.29 -10.32
C ILE A 80 -10.70 12.85 -11.74
N GLU A 81 -11.48 12.24 -12.63
CA GLU A 81 -11.72 12.74 -13.99
C GLU A 81 -12.32 14.14 -13.97
N ALA A 82 -13.39 14.36 -13.20
CA ALA A 82 -13.99 15.68 -13.06
C ALA A 82 -13.01 16.74 -12.51
N HIS A 83 -12.09 16.35 -11.61
CA HIS A 83 -11.05 17.25 -11.11
C HIS A 83 -10.06 17.64 -12.22
N ILE A 84 -9.64 16.67 -13.05
CA ILE A 84 -8.72 16.91 -14.18
C ILE A 84 -9.39 17.77 -15.25
N ASP A 85 -10.65 17.49 -15.59
CA ASP A 85 -11.42 18.24 -16.59
C ASP A 85 -11.64 19.70 -16.17
N ALA A 86 -11.72 19.96 -14.87
CA ALA A 86 -11.77 21.30 -14.30
C ALA A 86 -10.40 22.02 -14.26
N GLY A 87 -9.34 21.44 -14.84
CA GLY A 87 -7.98 21.97 -14.85
C GLY A 87 -7.16 21.63 -13.61
N GLY A 88 -7.61 20.67 -12.80
CA GLY A 88 -6.91 20.19 -11.62
C GLY A 88 -5.62 19.45 -11.96
N GLN A 89 -4.62 19.55 -11.08
CA GLN A 89 -3.31 18.94 -11.29
C GLN A 89 -3.23 17.55 -10.67
N THR A 90 -2.64 16.60 -11.41
CA THR A 90 -2.25 15.29 -10.87
C THR A 90 -0.80 15.28 -10.44
N TYR A 91 -0.44 14.38 -9.53
CA TYR A 91 0.95 14.15 -9.19
C TYR A 91 1.72 13.44 -10.31
N SER A 92 3.01 13.74 -10.42
CA SER A 92 3.91 13.09 -11.38
C SER A 92 4.20 11.64 -10.99
N SER A 93 4.45 10.80 -12.00
CA SER A 93 4.84 9.40 -11.81
C SER A 93 6.13 9.25 -11.00
N TRP A 94 7.05 10.21 -11.06
CA TRP A 94 8.30 10.19 -10.30
C TRP A 94 8.07 10.38 -8.80
N ARG A 95 7.15 11.28 -8.42
CA ARG A 95 6.72 11.41 -7.03
C ARG A 95 6.09 10.12 -6.53
N ALA A 96 5.25 9.48 -7.35
CA ALA A 96 4.65 8.19 -7.01
C ALA A 96 5.72 7.10 -6.82
N ALA A 97 6.71 7.02 -7.70
CA ALA A 97 7.84 6.09 -7.57
C ALA A 97 8.61 6.32 -6.25
N GLY A 98 8.93 7.58 -5.92
CA GLY A 98 9.60 7.93 -4.66
C GLY A 98 8.81 7.54 -3.42
N ILE A 99 7.48 7.72 -3.42
CA ILE A 99 6.60 7.25 -2.33
C ILE A 99 6.63 5.72 -2.23
N GLY A 100 6.62 5.02 -3.37
CA GLY A 100 6.76 3.56 -3.41
C GLY A 100 8.07 3.08 -2.79
N LEU A 101 9.20 3.70 -3.14
CA LEU A 101 10.51 3.38 -2.58
C LEU A 101 10.59 3.67 -1.08
N LEU A 102 10.03 4.79 -0.63
CA LEU A 102 9.97 5.12 0.80
C LEU A 102 9.11 4.09 1.57
N GLY A 103 7.97 3.70 1.01
CA GLY A 103 7.13 2.66 1.60
C GLY A 103 7.82 1.30 1.66
N LEU A 104 8.56 0.93 0.61
CA LEU A 104 9.38 -0.29 0.58
C LEU A 104 10.42 -0.25 1.70
N LEU A 105 11.13 0.87 1.87
CA LEU A 105 12.11 1.03 2.94
C LEU A 105 11.47 0.87 4.32
N ILE A 106 10.33 1.54 4.57
CA ILE A 106 9.61 1.44 5.84
C ILE A 106 9.17 0.01 6.12
N LEU A 107 8.61 -0.67 5.12
CA LEU A 107 8.13 -2.05 5.26
C LEU A 107 9.29 -3.01 5.53
N THR A 108 10.41 -2.87 4.82
CA THR A 108 11.61 -3.68 5.06
C THR A 108 12.16 -3.47 6.47
N LEU A 109 12.27 -2.22 6.94
CA LEU A 109 12.72 -1.93 8.30
C LEU A 109 11.77 -2.49 9.36
N LEU A 110 10.46 -2.44 9.11
CA LEU A 110 9.46 -3.03 9.99
C LEU A 110 9.60 -4.56 10.06
N ILE A 111 9.79 -5.23 8.92
CA ILE A 111 10.00 -6.68 8.89
C ILE A 111 11.29 -7.06 9.62
N ILE A 112 12.39 -6.35 9.38
CA ILE A 112 13.66 -6.56 10.10
C ILE A 112 13.44 -6.41 11.62
N LEU A 113 12.76 -5.34 12.05
CA LEU A 113 12.45 -5.12 13.46
C LEU A 113 11.64 -6.27 14.05
N ILE A 114 10.60 -6.75 13.34
CA ILE A 114 9.79 -7.89 13.78
C ILE A 114 10.65 -9.15 13.93
N VAL A 115 11.49 -9.46 12.93
CA VAL A 115 12.38 -10.62 12.99
C VAL A 115 13.34 -10.53 14.17
N LEU A 116 13.95 -9.37 14.41
CA LEU A 116 14.85 -9.15 15.54
C LEU A 116 14.13 -9.29 16.90
N LEU A 117 12.87 -8.87 17.00
CA LEU A 117 12.09 -9.00 18.23
C LEU A 117 11.62 -10.44 18.48
N LEU A 118 11.42 -11.23 17.42
CA LEU A 118 11.03 -12.65 17.53
C LEU A 118 12.23 -13.57 17.73
N ASP A 119 13.40 -13.18 17.26
CA ASP A 119 14.65 -13.90 17.47
C ASP A 119 15.25 -13.55 18.84
N GLU A 120 14.69 -14.15 19.90
CA GLU A 120 15.22 -14.02 21.26
C GLU A 120 16.68 -14.55 21.39
N SER A 121 17.18 -15.33 20.42
CA SER A 121 18.54 -15.86 20.41
C SER A 121 19.60 -14.87 19.92
N ALA A 122 19.20 -13.74 19.30
CA ALA A 122 20.12 -12.72 18.82
C ALA A 122 20.67 -11.79 19.92
N PHE A 123 20.16 -11.89 21.15
CA PHE A 123 20.51 -11.03 22.30
C PHE A 123 21.12 -11.79 23.50
N GLN A 124 21.43 -13.09 23.37
CA GLN A 124 22.22 -13.86 24.34
C GLN A 124 23.60 -14.22 23.78
#